data_AF-A0A1M7HK04-F1
#
_entry.id   AF-A0A1M7HK04-F1
#
_cell.length_a   1.000
_cell.length_b   1.000
_cell.length_c   1.000
_cell.angle_alpha   90.00
_cell.angle_beta   90.00
_cell.angle_gamma   90.00
#
_symmetry.space_group_name_H-M   'P 1'
#
loop_
_entity.id
_entity.type
_entity.pdbx_description
1 polymer ?
#
loop_
_entity_poly.entity_id
_entity_poly.type
_entity_poly.pdbx_seq_one_letter_code
_entity_poly.pdbx_strand_id
1 'polypeptide(L)'
;MNFDQLKEQWNNEDSNVHIPDTIEQLKGSKHPIEKIQKSMKKEFPAQVLAIILIGFFPLQFKFPSSQYLIYYVSYVMMVVISSYYLYGFYKFYKQTELYTGNTKNSLWKIFHELTLNMERYQSFGFLLLPHFLLTIGLVIYNTLEEKGKALSDLTNTHQYSLILVVLIGTLFLVTSIILWTKYIYGRPAKQLENILNEIDE
;
A
#
# COMPACT_ATOMS: atom_id res chain seq x y z
N MET A 1 13.20 58.04 -24.25
CA MET A 1 13.52 56.59 -24.24
C MET A 1 12.96 56.02 -25.53
N ASN A 2 13.82 55.47 -26.39
CA ASN A 2 13.44 55.10 -27.75
C ASN A 2 12.94 53.65 -27.78
N PHE A 3 11.74 53.39 -28.31
CA PHE A 3 11.14 52.05 -28.33
C PHE A 3 12.01 51.03 -29.08
N ASP A 4 12.72 51.50 -30.10
CA ASP A 4 13.64 50.67 -30.87
C ASP A 4 14.81 50.18 -30.03
N GLN A 5 15.33 50.99 -29.10
CA GLN A 5 16.42 50.59 -28.20
C GLN A 5 15.98 49.50 -27.21
N LEU A 6 14.74 49.58 -26.72
CA LEU A 6 14.18 48.54 -25.83
C LEU A 6 13.97 47.22 -26.57
N LYS A 7 13.55 47.28 -27.84
CA LYS A 7 13.39 46.10 -28.71
C LYS A 7 14.73 45.47 -29.07
N GLU A 8 15.76 46.30 -29.28
CA GLU A 8 17.12 45.85 -29.54
C GLU A 8 17.76 45.21 -28.31
N GLN A 9 17.52 45.74 -27.11
CA GLN A 9 17.95 45.14 -25.85
C GLN A 9 17.25 43.80 -25.58
N TRP A 10 15.92 43.72 -25.81
CA TRP A 10 15.15 42.48 -25.65
C TRP A 10 15.57 41.38 -26.64
N ASN A 11 15.94 41.75 -27.87
CA ASN A 11 16.43 40.79 -28.88
C ASN A 11 17.91 40.41 -28.69
N ASN A 12 18.69 41.21 -27.96
CA ASN A 12 20.09 40.94 -27.62
C ASN A 12 20.26 40.24 -26.26
N GLU A 13 19.20 40.11 -25.46
CA GLU A 13 19.17 39.11 -24.40
C GLU A 13 19.15 37.72 -25.06
N ASP A 14 20.17 36.91 -24.75
CA ASP A 14 20.31 35.55 -25.26
C ASP A 14 18.98 34.79 -25.06
N SER A 15 18.30 34.49 -26.17
CA SER A 15 17.05 33.72 -26.18
C SER A 15 17.24 32.27 -25.69
N ASN A 16 18.49 31.85 -25.47
CA ASN A 16 18.85 30.67 -24.71
C ASN A 16 18.76 30.95 -23.21
N VAL A 17 17.53 30.98 -22.70
CA VAL A 17 17.30 30.79 -21.26
C VAL A 17 17.82 29.40 -20.90
N HIS A 18 19.05 29.34 -20.38
CA HIS A 18 19.66 28.11 -19.90
C HIS A 18 18.91 27.71 -18.63
N ILE A 19 17.90 26.86 -18.79
CA ILE A 19 17.19 26.27 -17.66
C ILE A 19 18.24 25.42 -16.92
N PRO A 20 18.47 25.65 -15.62
CA PRO A 20 19.41 24.84 -14.86
C PRO A 20 19.05 23.36 -14.99
N ASP A 21 20.01 22.48 -15.26
CA ASP A 21 19.80 21.03 -15.43
C ASP A 21 18.98 20.42 -14.28
N THR A 22 19.16 20.97 -13.07
CA THR A 22 18.40 20.62 -11.86
C THR A 22 16.87 20.78 -12.02
N ILE A 23 16.40 21.80 -12.74
CA ILE A 23 14.96 22.02 -12.98
C ILE A 23 14.41 20.98 -13.96
N GLU A 24 15.19 20.55 -14.95
CA GLU A 24 14.79 19.51 -15.89
C GLU A 24 14.74 18.13 -15.22
N GLN A 25 15.75 17.80 -14.40
CA GLN A 25 15.77 16.59 -13.57
C GLN A 25 14.58 16.55 -12.60
N LEU A 26 14.26 17.67 -11.93
CA LEU A 26 13.11 17.78 -11.04
C LEU A 26 11.77 17.59 -11.79
N LYS A 27 11.65 18.06 -13.04
CA LYS A 27 10.47 17.76 -13.87
C LYS A 27 10.35 16.27 -14.20
N GLY A 28 11.48 15.56 -14.37
CA GLY A 28 11.54 14.11 -14.56
C GLY A 28 10.89 13.30 -13.43
N SER A 29 10.84 13.84 -12.21
CA SER A 29 10.20 13.18 -11.05
C SER A 29 8.67 13.12 -11.12
N LYS A 30 8.03 13.93 -11.96
CA LYS A 30 6.56 13.98 -12.08
C LYS A 30 5.98 12.65 -12.55
N HIS A 31 6.61 12.01 -13.54
CA HIS A 31 6.10 10.76 -14.10
C HIS A 31 6.12 9.58 -13.09
N PRO A 32 7.22 9.31 -12.34
CA PRO A 32 7.19 8.34 -11.25
C PRO A 32 6.14 8.65 -10.17
N ILE A 33 5.95 9.92 -9.81
CA ILE A 33 4.97 10.34 -8.80
C ILE A 33 3.53 10.13 -9.30
N GLU A 34 3.23 10.47 -10.55
CA GLU A 34 1.94 10.19 -11.18
C GLU A 34 1.63 8.69 -11.21
N LYS A 35 2.65 7.84 -11.41
CA LYS A 35 2.49 6.40 -11.38
C LYS A 35 2.11 5.91 -9.98
N ILE A 36 2.75 6.44 -8.93
CA ILE A 36 2.39 6.17 -7.53
C ILE A 36 0.94 6.60 -7.27
N GLN A 37 0.57 7.83 -7.64
CA GLN A 37 -0.78 8.37 -7.48
C GLN A 37 -1.84 7.48 -8.16
N LYS A 38 -1.58 7.05 -9.41
CA LYS A 38 -2.50 6.19 -10.17
C LYS A 38 -2.72 4.84 -9.49
N SER A 39 -1.67 4.23 -8.94
CA SER A 39 -1.77 2.98 -8.17
C SER A 39 -2.59 3.21 -6.90
N MET A 40 -2.24 4.23 -6.11
CA MET A 40 -2.91 4.54 -4.85
C MET A 40 -4.40 4.87 -5.03
N LYS A 41 -4.73 5.63 -6.08
CA LYS A 41 -6.13 5.99 -6.40
C LYS A 41 -7.00 4.77 -6.70
N LYS A 42 -6.42 3.70 -7.25
CA LYS A 42 -7.12 2.44 -7.51
C LYS A 42 -7.17 1.55 -6.26
N GLU A 43 -6.08 1.49 -5.51
CA GLU A 43 -5.97 0.63 -4.33
C GLU A 43 -6.86 1.09 -3.18
N PHE A 44 -6.96 2.40 -2.92
CA PHE A 44 -7.73 2.91 -1.80
C PHE A 44 -9.21 2.46 -1.79
N PRO A 45 -10.01 2.69 -2.85
CA PRO A 45 -11.39 2.22 -2.88
C PRO A 45 -11.48 0.69 -2.88
N ALA A 46 -10.52 -0.01 -3.50
CA ALA A 46 -10.49 -1.46 -3.51
C ALA A 46 -10.27 -2.04 -2.10
N GLN A 47 -9.39 -1.43 -1.30
CA GLN A 47 -9.15 -1.82 0.09
C GLN A 47 -10.36 -1.55 0.98
N VAL A 48 -10.99 -0.38 0.85
CA VAL A 48 -12.23 -0.04 1.58
C VAL A 48 -13.32 -1.05 1.24
N LEU A 49 -13.53 -1.35 -0.04
CA LEU A 49 -14.51 -2.33 -0.48
C LEU A 49 -14.19 -3.73 0.04
N ALA A 50 -12.92 -4.15 0.00
CA ALA A 50 -12.50 -5.45 0.52
C ALA A 50 -12.79 -5.60 2.02
N ILE A 51 -12.52 -4.57 2.83
CA ILE A 51 -12.82 -4.59 4.26
C ILE A 51 -14.33 -4.76 4.49
N ILE A 52 -15.15 -4.02 3.76
CA ILE A 52 -16.62 -4.13 3.83
C ILE A 52 -17.06 -5.56 3.47
N LEU A 53 -16.55 -6.12 2.37
CA LEU A 53 -16.87 -7.47 1.91
C LEU A 53 -16.48 -8.55 2.92
N ILE A 54 -15.34 -8.39 3.61
CA ILE A 54 -14.91 -9.31 4.67
C ILE A 54 -15.98 -9.37 5.77
N GLY A 55 -16.63 -8.25 6.12
CA GLY A 55 -17.70 -8.23 7.13
C GLY A 55 -18.89 -9.16 6.83
N PHE A 56 -19.07 -9.59 5.58
CA PHE A 56 -20.12 -10.53 5.14
C PHE A 56 -19.68 -11.99 5.10
N PHE A 57 -18.42 -12.31 5.42
CA PHE A 57 -17.92 -13.68 5.43
C PHE A 57 -18.71 -14.66 6.31
N PRO A 58 -19.22 -14.28 7.50
CA PRO A 58 -20.07 -15.18 8.29
C PRO A 58 -21.31 -15.67 7.54
N LEU A 59 -21.87 -14.84 6.65
CA LEU A 59 -23.01 -15.21 5.80
C LEU A 59 -22.57 -16.12 4.66
N GLN A 60 -21.45 -15.79 4.01
CA GLN A 60 -20.91 -16.58 2.89
C GLN A 60 -20.50 -18.00 3.30
N PHE A 61 -19.88 -18.14 4.48
CA PHE A 61 -19.43 -19.42 5.03
C PHE A 61 -20.45 -20.08 5.97
N LYS A 62 -21.67 -19.53 6.06
CA LYS A 62 -22.78 -20.07 6.87
C LYS A 62 -22.41 -20.34 8.33
N PHE A 63 -21.68 -19.41 8.95
CA PHE A 63 -21.29 -19.55 10.35
C PHE A 63 -22.54 -19.58 11.25
N PRO A 64 -22.58 -20.46 12.27
CA PRO A 64 -23.66 -20.45 13.26
C PRO A 64 -23.61 -19.16 14.08
N SER A 65 -24.78 -18.72 14.57
CA SER A 65 -24.90 -17.46 15.33
C SER A 65 -24.01 -17.41 16.57
N SER A 66 -23.65 -18.55 17.16
CA SER A 66 -22.72 -18.66 18.27
C SER A 66 -21.30 -18.14 17.94
N GLN A 67 -20.89 -18.21 16.67
CA GLN A 67 -19.57 -17.76 16.21
C GLN A 67 -19.53 -16.30 15.77
N TYR A 68 -20.69 -15.64 15.65
CA TYR A 68 -20.75 -14.25 15.20
C TYR A 68 -20.03 -13.32 16.18
N LEU A 69 -20.16 -13.57 17.48
CA LEU A 69 -19.52 -12.76 18.51
C LEU A 69 -17.99 -12.75 18.34
N ILE A 70 -17.37 -13.93 18.28
CA ILE A 70 -15.91 -14.04 18.16
C ILE A 70 -15.41 -13.49 16.82
N TYR A 71 -16.15 -13.74 15.74
CA TYR A 71 -15.82 -13.19 14.42
C TYR A 71 -15.86 -11.66 14.44
N TYR A 72 -16.98 -11.06 14.86
CA TYR A 72 -17.16 -9.61 14.79
C TYR A 72 -16.28 -8.83 15.77
N VAL A 73 -15.91 -9.41 16.92
CA VAL A 73 -14.90 -8.80 17.80
C VAL A 73 -13.56 -8.67 17.08
N SER A 74 -13.10 -9.75 16.44
CA SER A 74 -11.84 -9.70 15.66
C SER A 74 -11.94 -8.80 14.44
N TYR A 75 -13.10 -8.77 13.77
CA TYR A 75 -13.37 -7.89 12.63
C TYR A 75 -13.33 -6.42 13.02
N VAL A 76 -13.93 -6.03 14.15
CA VAL A 76 -13.87 -4.64 14.65
C VAL A 76 -12.42 -4.22 14.91
N MET A 77 -11.60 -5.08 15.53
CA MET A 77 -10.17 -4.80 15.71
C MET A 77 -9.47 -4.58 14.36
N MET A 78 -9.73 -5.46 13.40
CA MET A 78 -9.20 -5.34 12.03
C MET A 78 -9.62 -4.03 11.37
N VAL A 79 -10.89 -3.62 11.51
CA VAL A 79 -11.43 -2.36 10.94
C VAL A 79 -10.77 -1.14 11.57
N VAL A 80 -10.56 -1.13 12.89
CA VAL A 80 -9.88 -0.02 13.59
C VAL A 80 -8.45 0.15 13.08
N ILE A 81 -7.68 -0.94 13.01
CA ILE A 81 -6.30 -0.94 12.50
C ILE A 81 -6.29 -0.49 11.03
N SER A 82 -7.22 -1.01 10.22
CA SER A 82 -7.35 -0.64 8.81
C SER A 82 -7.68 0.83 8.61
N SER A 83 -8.54 1.39 9.46
CA SER A 83 -8.92 2.81 9.40
C SER A 83 -7.72 3.72 9.67
N TYR A 84 -6.89 3.38 10.66
CA TYR A 84 -5.65 4.10 10.95
C TYR A 84 -4.67 4.05 9.76
N TYR A 85 -4.49 2.87 9.17
CA TYR A 85 -3.64 2.70 8.00
C TYR A 85 -4.17 3.49 6.79
N LEU A 86 -5.46 3.37 6.47
CA LEU A 86 -6.11 4.04 5.34
C LEU A 86 -6.04 5.56 5.48
N TYR A 87 -6.12 6.10 6.70
CA TYR A 87 -5.89 7.51 6.94
C TYR A 87 -4.46 7.94 6.56
N GLY A 88 -3.45 7.18 6.97
CA GLY A 88 -2.06 7.43 6.59
C GLY A 88 -1.84 7.34 5.08
N PHE A 89 -2.44 6.34 4.44
CA PHE A 89 -2.40 6.13 3.00
C PHE A 89 -3.05 7.31 2.24
N TYR A 90 -4.22 7.76 2.68
CA TYR A 90 -4.91 8.92 2.10
C TYR A 90 -4.10 10.22 2.27
N LYS A 91 -3.51 10.43 3.45
CA LYS A 91 -2.65 11.60 3.71
C LYS A 91 -1.47 11.65 2.74
N PHE A 92 -0.79 10.52 2.53
CA PHE A 92 0.31 10.44 1.57
C PHE A 92 -0.17 10.67 0.13
N TYR A 93 -1.29 10.06 -0.26
CA TYR A 93 -1.90 10.30 -1.57
C TYR A 93 -2.14 11.80 -1.81
N LYS A 94 -2.76 12.50 -0.86
CA LYS A 94 -2.98 13.95 -0.96
C LYS A 94 -1.69 14.74 -1.03
N GLN A 95 -0.65 14.32 -0.33
CA GLN A 95 0.65 14.97 -0.41
C GLN A 95 1.31 14.79 -1.79
N THR A 96 1.20 13.59 -2.38
CA THR A 96 1.69 13.36 -3.75
C THR A 96 0.91 14.17 -4.77
N GLU A 97 -0.40 14.36 -4.60
CA GLU A 97 -1.27 15.15 -5.50
C GLU A 97 -0.86 16.64 -5.55
N LEU A 98 -0.40 17.18 -4.43
CA LEU A 98 0.04 18.58 -4.32
C LEU A 98 1.51 18.81 -4.76
N TYR A 99 2.20 17.77 -5.22
CA TYR A 99 3.59 17.88 -5.63
C TYR A 99 3.75 18.67 -6.94
N THR A 100 4.45 19.79 -6.88
CA THR A 100 4.65 20.68 -8.05
C THR A 100 5.94 20.42 -8.83
N GLY A 101 6.91 19.68 -8.26
CA GLY A 101 8.18 19.36 -8.92
C GLY A 101 9.18 20.50 -8.95
N ASN A 102 9.06 21.47 -8.02
CA ASN A 102 9.85 22.71 -8.09
C ASN A 102 11.03 22.75 -7.11
N THR A 103 11.12 21.82 -6.15
CA THR A 103 12.19 21.84 -5.14
C THR A 103 12.70 20.44 -4.78
N LYS A 104 14.01 20.32 -4.61
CA LYS A 104 14.69 19.11 -4.11
C LYS A 104 14.13 18.64 -2.77
N ASN A 105 13.90 19.57 -1.83
CA ASN A 105 13.36 19.25 -0.52
C ASN A 105 11.96 18.60 -0.61
N SER A 106 11.11 19.06 -1.54
CA SER A 106 9.81 18.43 -1.77
C SER A 106 9.95 17.03 -2.35
N LEU A 107 10.90 16.80 -3.26
CA LEU A 107 11.16 15.47 -3.84
C LEU A 107 11.68 14.50 -2.76
N TRP A 108 12.63 14.95 -1.95
CA TRP A 108 13.20 14.18 -0.84
C TRP A 108 12.12 13.76 0.16
N LYS A 109 11.22 14.70 0.51
CA LYS A 109 10.08 14.42 1.39
C LYS A 109 9.15 13.35 0.81
N ILE A 110 8.80 13.45 -0.48
CA ILE A 110 7.95 12.45 -1.15
C ILE A 110 8.62 11.07 -1.18
N PHE A 111 9.91 11.02 -1.49
CA PHE A 111 10.68 9.77 -1.49
C PHE A 111 10.70 9.11 -0.11
N HIS A 112 11.02 9.88 0.94
CA HIS A 112 11.06 9.35 2.30
C HIS A 112 9.67 8.87 2.77
N GLU A 113 8.63 9.65 2.49
CA GLU A 113 7.26 9.24 2.82
C GLU A 113 6.78 8.04 2.01
N LEU A 114 7.21 7.88 0.75
CA LEU A 114 6.91 6.69 -0.05
C LEU A 114 7.49 5.44 0.60
N THR A 115 8.77 5.47 0.98
CA THR A 115 9.43 4.35 1.66
C THR A 115 8.73 4.00 2.97
N LEU A 116 8.38 5.01 3.77
CA LEU A 116 7.63 4.83 5.01
C LEU A 116 6.24 4.24 4.76
N ASN A 117 5.54 4.64 3.68
CA ASN A 117 4.26 4.06 3.31
C ASN A 117 4.38 2.61 2.83
N MET A 118 5.46 2.25 2.13
CA MET A 118 5.72 0.86 1.74
C MET A 118 5.88 -0.04 2.98
N GLU A 119 6.62 0.40 3.99
CA GLU A 119 6.77 -0.33 5.25
C GLU A 119 5.45 -0.44 6.02
N ARG A 120 4.67 0.64 6.06
CA ARG A 120 3.31 0.64 6.66
C ARG A 120 2.37 -0.30 5.92
N TYR A 121 2.43 -0.36 4.58
CA TYR A 121 1.63 -1.28 3.78
C TYR A 121 1.93 -2.74 4.15
N GLN A 122 3.22 -3.09 4.27
CA GLN A 122 3.64 -4.44 4.65
C GLN A 122 3.17 -4.79 6.07
N SER A 123 3.41 -3.88 7.01
CA SER A 123 3.00 -4.04 8.41
C SER A 123 1.50 -4.15 8.56
N PHE A 124 0.73 -3.35 7.81
CA PHE A 124 -0.72 -3.46 7.73
C PHE A 124 -1.15 -4.85 7.27
N GLY A 125 -0.58 -5.36 6.18
CA GLY A 125 -0.85 -6.71 5.71
C GLY A 125 -0.60 -7.79 6.77
N PHE A 126 0.47 -7.67 7.55
CA PHE A 126 0.78 -8.60 8.65
C PHE A 126 -0.23 -8.50 9.80
N LEU A 127 -0.70 -7.30 10.13
CA LEU A 127 -1.69 -7.08 11.17
C LEU A 127 -3.09 -7.60 10.81
N LEU A 128 -3.36 -7.87 9.53
CA LEU A 128 -4.60 -8.54 9.11
C LEU A 128 -4.55 -10.06 9.30
N LEU A 129 -3.35 -10.67 9.37
CA LEU A 129 -3.18 -12.12 9.44
C LEU A 129 -3.94 -12.77 10.62
N PRO A 130 -3.94 -12.22 11.86
CA PRO A 130 -4.67 -12.83 12.96
C PRO A 130 -6.18 -12.99 12.68
N HIS A 131 -6.82 -12.00 12.05
CA HIS A 131 -8.23 -12.09 11.68
C HIS A 131 -8.46 -13.16 10.60
N PHE A 132 -7.59 -13.23 9.59
CA PHE A 132 -7.66 -14.27 8.56
C PHE A 132 -7.46 -15.68 9.15
N LEU A 133 -6.48 -15.86 10.04
CA LEU A 133 -6.23 -17.13 10.71
C LEU A 133 -7.43 -17.56 11.58
N LEU A 134 -8.03 -16.62 12.33
CA LEU A 134 -9.23 -16.87 13.09
C LEU A 134 -10.38 -17.31 12.18
N THR A 135 -10.59 -16.60 11.06
CA THR A 135 -11.63 -16.93 10.08
C THR A 135 -11.42 -18.32 9.49
N ILE A 136 -10.20 -18.66 9.09
CA ILE A 136 -9.85 -20.01 8.59
C ILE A 136 -10.12 -21.06 9.67
N GLY A 137 -9.77 -20.77 10.93
CA GLY A 137 -10.05 -21.65 12.07
C GLY A 137 -11.55 -21.93 12.25
N LEU A 138 -12.39 -20.89 12.14
CA LEU A 138 -13.85 -21.03 12.19
C LEU A 138 -14.40 -21.85 11.01
N VAL A 139 -13.87 -21.64 9.79
CA VAL A 139 -14.25 -22.44 8.61
C VAL A 139 -13.91 -23.92 8.82
N ILE A 140 -12.71 -24.22 9.31
CA ILE A 140 -12.27 -25.59 9.58
C ILE A 140 -13.17 -26.22 10.66
N TYR A 141 -13.44 -25.49 11.74
CA TYR A 141 -14.32 -25.94 12.81
C TYR A 141 -15.72 -26.29 12.28
N ASN A 142 -16.35 -25.39 11.52
CA ASN A 142 -17.68 -25.65 10.93
C ASN A 142 -17.67 -26.85 9.98
N THR A 143 -16.63 -26.99 9.16
CA THR A 143 -16.50 -28.13 8.24
C THR A 143 -16.37 -29.47 8.98
N LEU A 144 -15.78 -29.48 10.18
CA LEU A 144 -15.70 -30.67 11.01
C LEU A 144 -17.02 -30.96 11.72
N GLU A 145 -17.65 -29.93 12.28
CA GLU A 145 -18.95 -30.03 12.95
C GLU A 145 -20.04 -30.54 12.00
N GLU A 146 -20.07 -30.07 10.74
CA GLU A 146 -20.96 -30.60 9.69
C GLU A 146 -20.74 -32.09 9.39
N LYS A 147 -19.51 -32.59 9.59
CA LYS A 147 -19.15 -34.01 9.42
C LYS A 147 -19.38 -34.82 10.70
N GLY A 148 -19.96 -34.22 11.74
CA GLY A 148 -20.17 -34.84 13.05
C GLY A 148 -18.87 -35.15 13.79
N LYS A 149 -17.77 -34.45 13.47
CA LYS A 149 -16.46 -34.63 14.09
C LYS A 149 -16.13 -33.44 14.97
N ALA A 150 -15.57 -33.70 16.14
CA ALA A 150 -14.97 -32.67 16.97
C ALA A 150 -13.50 -32.44 16.58
N LEU A 151 -12.94 -31.29 16.95
CA LEU A 151 -11.51 -31.03 16.83
C LEU A 151 -10.66 -32.07 17.58
N SER A 152 -11.20 -32.62 18.68
CA SER A 152 -10.58 -33.70 19.46
C SER A 152 -10.43 -35.01 18.67
N ASP A 153 -11.24 -35.21 17.63
CA ASP A 153 -11.26 -36.44 16.84
C ASP A 153 -10.21 -36.45 15.73
N LEU A 154 -9.49 -35.33 15.56
CA LEU A 154 -8.38 -35.22 14.62
C LEU A 154 -7.20 -36.06 15.12
N THR A 155 -6.79 -37.04 14.30
CA THR A 155 -5.57 -37.80 14.55
C THR A 155 -4.32 -36.91 14.53
N ASN A 156 -3.28 -37.30 15.26
CA ASN A 156 -2.02 -36.56 15.35
C ASN A 156 -1.45 -36.17 13.97
N THR A 157 -1.53 -37.06 12.99
CA THR A 157 -1.08 -36.79 11.61
C THR A 157 -1.83 -35.63 10.95
N HIS A 158 -3.15 -35.52 11.15
CA HIS A 158 -3.94 -34.43 10.59
C HIS A 158 -3.66 -33.10 11.30
N GLN A 159 -3.42 -33.14 12.61
CA GLN A 159 -3.04 -31.95 13.38
C GLN A 159 -1.69 -31.37 12.91
N TYR A 160 -0.66 -32.21 12.77
CA TYR A 160 0.64 -31.77 12.25
C TYR A 160 0.54 -31.25 10.81
N SER A 161 -0.25 -31.91 9.97
CA SER A 161 -0.50 -31.46 8.59
C SER A 161 -1.16 -30.07 8.56
N LEU A 162 -2.19 -29.85 9.37
CA LEU A 162 -2.87 -28.54 9.48
C LEU A 162 -1.90 -27.44 9.93
N ILE A 163 -1.09 -27.70 10.96
CA ILE A 163 -0.07 -26.75 11.45
C ILE A 163 0.91 -26.41 10.32
N LEU A 164 1.40 -27.42 9.60
CA LEU A 164 2.35 -27.22 8.49
C LEU A 164 1.73 -26.41 7.35
N VAL A 165 0.48 -26.70 6.97
CA VAL A 165 -0.25 -25.95 5.93
C VAL A 165 -0.45 -24.49 6.36
N VAL A 166 -0.84 -24.24 7.60
CA VAL A 166 -1.00 -22.88 8.13
C VAL A 166 0.33 -22.12 8.15
N LEU A 167 1.41 -22.79 8.56
CA LEU A 167 2.75 -22.20 8.56
C LEU A 167 3.21 -21.81 7.15
N ILE A 168 3.13 -22.75 6.20
CA ILE A 168 3.51 -22.52 4.80
C ILE A 168 2.63 -21.43 4.17
N GLY A 169 1.31 -21.49 4.41
CA GLY A 169 0.36 -20.48 3.91
C GLY A 169 0.66 -19.10 4.45
N THR A 170 1.01 -18.98 5.74
CA THR A 170 1.38 -17.69 6.37
C THR A 170 2.67 -17.15 5.77
N LEU A 171 3.70 -17.98 5.61
CA LEU A 171 4.97 -17.59 4.97
C LEU A 171 4.75 -17.14 3.53
N PHE A 172 3.92 -17.86 2.78
CA PHE A 172 3.56 -17.50 1.41
C PHE A 172 2.83 -16.15 1.34
N LEU A 173 1.88 -15.89 2.24
CA LEU A 173 1.18 -14.61 2.30
C LEU A 173 2.13 -13.46 2.65
N VAL A 174 2.99 -13.63 3.66
CA VAL A 174 3.99 -12.62 4.07
C VAL A 174 4.92 -12.27 2.91
N THR A 175 5.49 -13.28 2.26
CA THR A 175 6.38 -13.08 1.09
C THR A 175 5.64 -12.42 -0.07
N SER A 176 4.40 -12.82 -0.33
CA SER A 176 3.56 -12.20 -1.37
C SER A 176 3.30 -10.71 -1.11
N ILE A 177 2.99 -10.33 0.13
CA ILE A 177 2.77 -8.93 0.53
C ILE A 177 4.04 -8.10 0.28
N ILE A 178 5.21 -8.61 0.69
CA ILE A 178 6.49 -7.92 0.50
C ILE A 178 6.80 -7.74 -0.98
N LEU A 179 6.68 -8.82 -1.77
CA LEU A 179 6.96 -8.83 -3.21
C LEU A 179 6.00 -7.91 -3.96
N TRP A 180 4.71 -7.94 -3.64
CA TRP A 180 3.69 -7.09 -4.24
C TRP A 180 3.98 -5.61 -4.00
N THR A 181 4.29 -5.25 -2.75
CA THR A 181 4.64 -3.86 -2.37
C THR A 181 5.86 -3.38 -3.16
N LYS A 182 6.90 -4.22 -3.25
CA LYS A 182 8.12 -3.91 -4.01
C LYS A 182 7.86 -3.81 -5.51
N TYR A 183 6.96 -4.63 -6.06
CA TYR A 183 6.61 -4.61 -7.47
C TYR A 183 5.88 -3.31 -7.86
N ILE A 184 4.89 -2.88 -7.06
CA ILE A 184 4.09 -1.68 -7.35
C ILE A 184 4.89 -0.40 -7.10
N TYR A 185 5.50 -0.28 -5.92
CA TYR A 185 6.09 0.97 -5.45
C TYR A 185 7.61 1.02 -5.60
N GLY A 186 8.30 -0.13 -5.65
CA GLY A 186 9.76 -0.17 -5.68
C GLY A 186 10.40 0.35 -6.97
N ARG A 187 9.74 0.17 -8.13
CA ARG A 187 10.23 0.74 -9.39
C ARG A 187 10.16 2.29 -9.38
N PRO A 188 9.01 2.92 -9.08
CA PRO A 188 8.93 4.37 -8.89
C PRO A 188 9.90 4.88 -7.81
N ALA A 189 10.02 4.19 -6.67
CA ALA A 189 10.91 4.59 -5.58
C ALA A 189 12.38 4.70 -6.04
N LYS A 190 12.88 3.70 -6.78
CA LYS A 190 14.24 3.74 -7.35
C LYS A 190 14.44 4.86 -8.37
N GLN A 191 13.41 5.20 -9.14
CA GLN A 191 13.48 6.32 -10.07
C GLN A 191 13.61 7.65 -9.32
N LEU A 192 12.88 7.82 -8.22
CA LEU A 192 12.99 9.01 -7.37
C LEU A 192 14.35 9.08 -6.66
N GLU A 193 14.87 7.94 -6.20
CA GLU A 193 16.20 7.84 -5.59
C GLU A 193 17.31 8.27 -6.56
N ASN A 194 17.28 7.76 -7.81
CA ASN A 194 18.26 8.15 -8.83
C ASN A 194 18.21 9.64 -9.14
N ILE A 195 17.01 10.21 -9.31
CA ILE A 195 16.85 11.65 -9.56
C ILE A 195 17.38 12.48 -8.38
N LEU A 196 17.17 12.03 -7.14
CA LEU A 196 17.72 12.71 -5.97
C LEU A 196 19.25 12.69 -5.96
N ASN A 197 19.86 11.54 -6.25
CA ASN A 197 21.32 11.41 -6.32
C ASN A 197 21.93 12.29 -7.41
N GLU A 198 21.29 12.37 -8.59
CA GLU A 198 21.74 13.24 -9.70
C GLU A 198 21.65 14.75 -9.37
N ILE A 199 20.82 15.14 -8.39
CA ILE A 199 20.70 16.53 -7.91
C ILE A 199 21.65 16.79 -6.71
N ASP A 200 22.15 15.74 -6.06
CA ASP A 200 23.15 15.81 -4.98
C ASP A 200 24.59 15.87 -5.51
N GLU A 201 24.85 15.30 -6.70
CA GLU A 201 26.10 15.45 -7.47
C GLU A 201 26.22 16.82 -8.16
#